data_AF-A0A956J424-F1
#
_entry.id   AF-A0A956J424-F1
#
_cell.length_a   1.000
_cell.length_b   1.000
_cell.length_c   1.000
_cell.angle_alpha   90.00
_cell.angle_beta   90.00
_cell.angle_gamma   90.00
#
_symmetry.space_group_name_H-M   'P 1'
#
loop_
_entity.id
_entity.type
_entity.pdbx_description
1 polymer ?
#
loop_
_entity_poly.entity_id
_entity_poly.type
_entity_poly.pdbx_seq_one_letter_code
_entity_poly.pdbx_strand_id
1 'polypeptide(L)'
;MQVLEELASQMVLGALLERLRERAGGYELCAHWKQGEFHHDVVLRADCPGLPGAYLVVATNCNGGVKEVLCLAEMPDRGGLWRRRCPTNPEFAGQLPDVLAREVTTHWFDPCELLETDARSELKEEFRERQPGGGWRQR
;
A
#
# COMPACT_ATOMS: atom_id res chain seq x y z
N MET A 1 -18.39 9.94 9.58
CA MET A 1 -17.04 9.51 9.22
C MET A 1 -17.12 8.02 8.91
N GLN A 2 -16.75 7.62 7.69
CA GLN A 2 -16.73 6.20 7.32
C GLN A 2 -15.55 5.52 8.05
N VAL A 3 -15.65 4.23 8.37
CA VAL A 3 -14.59 3.53 9.14
C VAL A 3 -13.24 3.60 8.41
N LEU A 4 -13.23 3.57 7.07
CA LEU A 4 -12.01 3.67 6.28
C LEU A 4 -11.32 5.04 6.43
N GLU A 5 -12.11 6.12 6.43
CA GLU A 5 -11.64 7.50 6.63
C GLU A 5 -10.99 7.66 8.01
N GLU A 6 -11.61 7.07 9.04
CA GLU A 6 -11.04 7.05 10.39
C GLU A 6 -9.68 6.33 10.44
N LEU A 7 -9.57 5.16 9.81
CA LEU A 7 -8.32 4.42 9.75
C LEU A 7 -7.24 5.22 9.01
N ALA A 8 -7.58 5.81 7.86
CA ALA A 8 -6.65 6.63 7.08
C ALA A 8 -6.19 7.88 7.87
N SER A 9 -7.09 8.51 8.62
CA SER A 9 -6.79 9.68 9.44
C SER A 9 -5.83 9.43 10.62
N GLN A 10 -5.50 8.17 10.93
CA GLN A 10 -4.47 7.88 11.94
C GLN A 10 -3.06 8.27 11.47
N MET A 11 -2.85 8.47 10.16
CA MET A 11 -1.61 8.96 9.50
C MET A 11 -0.35 8.10 9.69
N VAL A 12 -0.32 7.20 10.67
CA VAL A 12 0.83 6.35 11.00
C VAL A 12 0.35 4.91 11.17
N LEU A 13 1.09 3.96 10.62
CA LEU A 13 0.72 2.56 10.57
C LEU A 13 0.42 1.98 11.95
N GLY A 14 1.25 2.27 12.96
CA GLY A 14 1.04 1.77 14.33
C GLY A 14 -0.34 2.14 14.89
N ALA A 15 -0.71 3.43 14.83
CA ALA A 15 -2.00 3.91 15.31
C ALA A 15 -3.18 3.36 14.49
N LEU A 16 -3.01 3.20 13.18
CA LEU A 16 -4.01 2.55 12.32
C LEU A 16 -4.25 1.09 12.75
N LEU A 17 -3.18 0.32 12.97
CA LEU A 17 -3.26 -1.08 13.37
C LEU A 17 -3.90 -1.24 14.75
N GLU A 18 -3.57 -0.35 15.70
CA GLU A 18 -4.21 -0.31 17.01
C GLU A 18 -5.71 -0.04 16.88
N ARG A 19 -6.09 0.97 16.10
CA ARG A 19 -7.52 1.28 15.87
C ARG A 19 -8.27 0.14 15.18
N LEU A 20 -7.65 -0.52 14.21
CA LEU A 20 -8.23 -1.68 13.54
C LEU A 20 -8.44 -2.83 14.53
N ARG A 21 -7.45 -3.11 15.38
CA ARG A 21 -7.56 -4.13 16.43
C ARG A 21 -8.68 -3.83 17.42
N GLU A 22 -8.84 -2.57 17.83
CA GLU A 22 -9.93 -2.15 18.72
C GLU A 22 -11.32 -2.36 18.09
N ARG A 23 -11.46 -2.11 16.78
CA ARG A 23 -12.74 -2.22 16.07
C ARG A 23 -13.10 -3.64 15.67
N ALA A 24 -12.12 -4.42 15.24
CA ALA A 24 -12.31 -5.75 14.64
C ALA A 24 -11.94 -6.91 15.60
N GLY A 25 -11.42 -6.61 16.79
CA GLY A 25 -10.89 -7.62 17.72
C GLY A 25 -9.55 -8.24 17.27
N GLY A 26 -9.04 -7.86 16.11
CA GLY A 26 -7.78 -8.35 15.55
C GLY A 26 -7.72 -8.16 14.04
N TYR A 27 -6.58 -8.56 13.46
CA TYR A 27 -6.38 -8.63 12.02
C TYR A 27 -5.31 -9.68 11.71
N GLU A 28 -5.31 -10.18 10.49
CA GLU A 28 -4.27 -11.03 9.94
C GLU A 28 -3.39 -10.21 8.99
N LEU A 29 -2.07 -10.34 9.12
CA LEU A 29 -1.12 -9.79 8.15
C LEU A 29 -0.95 -10.79 7.00
N CYS A 30 -1.62 -10.54 5.88
CA CYS A 30 -1.59 -11.42 4.72
C CYS A 30 -0.32 -11.23 3.89
N ALA A 31 0.15 -9.98 3.75
CA ALA A 31 1.37 -9.68 3.02
C ALA A 31 1.98 -8.34 3.42
N HIS A 32 3.30 -8.23 3.20
CA HIS A 32 4.01 -6.96 3.18
C HIS A 32 4.83 -6.88 1.89
N TRP A 33 4.43 -6.00 0.98
CA TRP A 33 5.13 -5.78 -0.28
C TRP A 33 5.91 -4.48 -0.24
N LYS A 34 7.12 -4.51 -0.81
CA LYS A 34 7.95 -3.33 -1.03
C LYS A 34 8.15 -3.13 -2.53
N GLN A 35 8.05 -1.88 -2.97
CA GLN A 35 8.39 -1.46 -4.32
C GLN A 35 9.23 -0.19 -4.24
N GLY A 36 10.42 -0.23 -4.81
CA GLY A 36 11.45 0.75 -4.52
C GLY A 36 11.87 0.76 -3.05
N GLU A 37 12.58 1.82 -2.67
CA GLU A 37 13.12 2.00 -1.33
C GLU A 37 12.07 2.49 -0.34
N PHE A 38 11.07 3.21 -0.83
CA PHE A 38 10.20 4.03 0.00
C PHE A 38 8.76 3.56 0.07
N HIS A 39 8.24 2.79 -0.91
CA HIS A 39 6.84 2.40 -0.93
C HIS A 39 6.62 1.02 -0.31
N HIS A 40 5.70 0.97 0.63
CA HIS A 40 5.28 -0.26 1.30
C HIS A 40 3.77 -0.43 1.14
N ASP A 41 3.33 -1.65 0.86
CA ASP A 41 1.93 -2.05 0.97
C ASP A 41 1.81 -3.11 2.06
N VAL A 42 1.03 -2.82 3.10
CA VAL A 42 0.68 -3.76 4.16
C VAL A 42 -0.73 -4.26 3.89
N VAL A 43 -0.85 -5.55 3.56
CA VAL A 43 -2.13 -6.18 3.23
C VAL A 43 -2.64 -6.92 4.46
N LEU A 44 -3.82 -6.51 4.90
CA LEU A 44 -4.45 -7.02 6.12
C LEU A 44 -5.79 -7.65 5.77
N ARG A 45 -6.16 -8.71 6.50
CA ARG A 45 -7.53 -9.21 6.55
C ARG A 45 -8.11 -8.94 7.92
N ALA A 46 -9.28 -8.30 7.97
CA ALA A 46 -9.98 -8.01 9.21
C ALA A 46 -11.49 -8.02 8.97
N ASP A 47 -12.22 -8.71 9.84
CA ASP A 47 -13.68 -8.60 9.89
C ASP A 47 -14.04 -7.38 10.76
N CYS A 48 -14.01 -6.20 10.15
CA CYS A 48 -14.26 -4.93 10.83
C CYS A 48 -15.67 -4.43 10.50
N PRO A 49 -16.58 -4.35 11.47
CA PRO A 49 -17.89 -3.76 11.26
C PRO A 49 -17.80 -2.34 10.67
N GLY A 50 -18.55 -2.10 9.59
CA GLY A 50 -18.57 -0.81 8.88
C GLY A 50 -17.54 -0.65 7.76
N LEU A 51 -16.66 -1.63 7.52
CA LEU A 51 -15.92 -1.71 6.27
C LEU A 51 -16.74 -2.48 5.21
N PRO A 52 -16.68 -2.06 3.93
CA PRO A 52 -17.42 -2.73 2.87
C PRO A 52 -16.77 -4.06 2.41
N GLY A 53 -15.55 -4.36 2.83
CA GLY A 53 -14.81 -5.58 2.47
C GLY A 53 -13.85 -6.03 3.56
N ALA A 54 -13.36 -7.27 3.43
CA ALA A 54 -12.55 -7.93 4.44
C ALA A 54 -11.04 -7.66 4.31
N TYR A 55 -10.59 -7.13 3.16
CA TYR A 55 -9.18 -6.89 2.88
C TYR A 55 -8.87 -5.40 2.86
N LEU A 56 -7.79 -5.02 3.53
CA LEU A 56 -7.23 -3.68 3.54
C LEU A 56 -5.85 -3.70 2.89
N VAL A 57 -5.58 -2.70 2.04
CA VAL A 57 -4.22 -2.37 1.62
C VAL A 57 -3.86 -1.03 2.22
N VAL A 58 -2.91 -1.02 3.14
CA VAL A 58 -2.38 0.20 3.75
C VAL A 58 -1.05 0.52 3.06
N ALA A 59 -1.08 1.53 2.18
CA ALA A 59 0.13 2.04 1.56
C ALA A 59 0.83 3.00 2.51
N THR A 60 2.13 2.81 2.73
CA THR A 60 2.95 3.65 3.60
C THR A 60 4.26 4.04 2.93
N ASN A 61 4.89 5.11 3.42
CA ASN A 61 6.31 5.32 3.16
C ASN A 61 7.19 4.41 4.06
N CYS A 62 8.51 4.48 3.92
CA CYS A 62 9.49 3.70 4.68
C CYS A 62 9.42 3.88 6.20
N ASN A 63 8.95 5.05 6.67
CA ASN A 63 8.80 5.36 8.09
C ASN A 63 7.41 5.00 8.66
N GLY A 64 6.57 4.31 7.87
CA GLY A 64 5.24 3.88 8.28
C GLY A 64 4.16 4.98 8.24
N GLY A 65 4.44 6.12 7.61
CA GLY A 65 3.45 7.17 7.36
C GLY A 65 2.46 6.73 6.29
N VAL A 66 1.18 6.64 6.66
CA VAL A 66 0.08 6.17 5.79
C VAL A 66 -0.18 7.17 4.68
N LYS A 67 -0.30 6.67 3.45
CA LYS A 67 -0.51 7.44 2.23
C LYS A 67 -1.88 7.18 1.64
N GLU A 68 -2.28 5.92 1.62
CA GLU A 68 -3.53 5.45 1.03
C GLU A 68 -4.00 4.21 1.80
N VAL A 69 -5.31 4.08 1.96
CA VAL A 69 -5.95 2.87 2.46
C VAL A 69 -7.02 2.45 1.46
N LEU A 70 -6.91 1.23 0.94
CA LEU A 70 -7.91 0.61 0.08
C LEU A 70 -8.67 -0.45 0.86
N CYS A 71 -9.96 -0.62 0.58
CA CYS A 71 -10.78 -1.72 1.07
C CYS A 71 -11.30 -2.54 -0.11
N LEU A 72 -11.09 -3.86 -0.07
CA LEU A 72 -11.44 -4.81 -1.13
C LEU A 72 -12.22 -5.99 -0.58
N ALA A 73 -13.05 -6.60 -1.44
CA ALA A 73 -13.78 -7.83 -1.11
C ALA A 73 -12.84 -9.04 -0.94
N GLU A 74 -11.79 -9.10 -1.76
CA GLU A 74 -10.91 -10.25 -1.92
C GLU A 74 -9.44 -9.85 -1.77
N MET A 75 -8.58 -10.85 -1.54
CA MET A 75 -7.14 -10.65 -1.45
C MET A 75 -6.63 -10.04 -2.77
N PRO A 76 -5.99 -8.86 -2.75
CA PRO A 76 -5.45 -8.27 -3.96
C PRO A 76 -4.26 -9.07 -4.48
N ASP A 77 -4.09 -9.07 -5.80
CA ASP A 77 -2.82 -9.42 -6.43
C ASP A 77 -1.88 -8.21 -6.42
N ARG A 78 -0.59 -8.44 -6.11
CA ARG A 78 0.42 -7.37 -6.07
C ARG A 78 0.57 -6.70 -7.43
N GLY A 79 0.64 -7.50 -8.50
CA GLY A 79 0.83 -6.97 -9.84
C GLY A 79 -0.38 -6.19 -10.32
N GLY A 80 -1.59 -6.69 -10.06
CA GLY A 80 -2.85 -5.99 -10.32
C GLY A 80 -2.97 -4.65 -9.58
N LEU A 81 -2.54 -4.59 -8.32
CA LEU A 81 -2.49 -3.36 -7.54
C LEU A 81 -1.57 -2.32 -8.18
N TRP A 82 -0.35 -2.71 -8.55
CA TRP A 82 0.60 -1.82 -9.20
C TRP A 82 0.18 -1.44 -10.62
N ARG A 83 -0.47 -2.34 -11.37
CA ARG A 83 -1.06 -2.02 -12.67
C ARG A 83 -2.15 -0.97 -12.57
N ARG A 84 -2.98 -1.00 -11.51
CA ARG A 84 -3.97 0.06 -11.27
C ARG A 84 -3.30 1.40 -10.98
N ARG A 85 -2.23 1.40 -10.18
CA ARG A 85 -1.51 2.63 -9.80
C ARG A 85 -0.75 3.22 -11.00
N CYS A 86 0.02 2.39 -11.69
CA CYS A 86 0.90 2.77 -12.80
C CYS A 86 0.49 2.02 -14.09
N PRO A 87 -0.66 2.38 -14.71
CA PRO A 87 -1.24 1.64 -15.82
C PRO A 87 -0.41 1.65 -17.11
N THR A 88 0.52 2.59 -17.24
CA THR A 88 1.43 2.72 -18.39
C THR A 88 2.69 1.87 -18.25
N ASN A 89 2.97 1.32 -17.06
CA ASN A 89 4.15 0.50 -16.83
C ASN A 89 3.88 -0.95 -17.27
N PRO A 90 4.54 -1.43 -18.34
CA PRO A 90 4.22 -2.73 -18.94
C PRO A 90 4.70 -3.92 -18.10
N GLU A 91 5.56 -3.69 -17.10
CA GLU A 91 6.07 -4.76 -16.23
C GLU A 91 5.04 -5.20 -15.18
N PHE A 92 4.00 -4.39 -14.92
CA PHE A 92 2.92 -4.77 -14.01
C PHE A 92 1.79 -5.48 -14.75
N ALA A 93 1.59 -6.75 -14.41
CA ALA A 93 0.52 -7.61 -14.93
C ALA A 93 -0.40 -8.08 -13.79
N GLY A 94 -1.56 -8.64 -14.12
CA GLY A 94 -2.56 -9.08 -13.16
C GLY A 94 -3.83 -8.23 -13.17
N GLN A 95 -4.76 -8.57 -12.28
CA GLN A 95 -6.04 -7.90 -12.09
C GLN A 95 -6.21 -7.56 -10.61
N LEU A 96 -6.67 -6.35 -10.32
CA LEU A 96 -7.07 -5.98 -8.96
C LEU A 96 -8.57 -6.27 -8.81
N PRO A 97 -9.01 -6.88 -7.70
CA PRO A 97 -10.42 -6.93 -7.35
C PRO A 97 -11.02 -5.53 -7.28
N ASP A 98 -12.35 -5.45 -7.26
CA ASP A 98 -13.03 -4.18 -7.10
C ASP A 98 -12.61 -3.49 -5.79
N VAL A 99 -12.21 -2.23 -5.91
CA VAL A 99 -11.93 -1.38 -4.76
C VAL A 99 -13.25 -0.80 -4.29
N LEU A 100 -13.72 -1.33 -3.16
CA LEU A 100 -15.02 -1.00 -2.59
C LEU A 100 -15.01 0.36 -1.91
N ALA A 101 -13.86 0.74 -1.33
CA ALA A 101 -13.63 2.06 -0.79
C ALA A 101 -12.14 2.40 -0.83
N ARG A 102 -11.82 3.69 -0.90
CA ARG A 102 -10.46 4.22 -0.99
C ARG A 102 -10.39 5.54 -0.26
N GLU A 103 -9.37 5.69 0.57
CA GLU A 103 -9.03 6.94 1.24
C GLU A 103 -7.56 7.26 1.02
N VAL A 104 -7.26 8.54 0.76
CA VAL A 104 -5.89 9.05 0.63
C VAL A 104 -5.63 10.10 1.71
N THR A 105 -4.42 10.12 2.24
CA THR A 105 -4.06 11.10 3.27
C THR A 105 -3.57 12.40 2.65
N THR A 106 -3.48 13.47 3.45
CA THR A 106 -2.91 14.76 3.02
C THR A 106 -1.44 14.68 2.61
N HIS A 107 -0.74 13.60 2.97
CA HIS A 107 0.66 13.36 2.60
C HIS A 107 0.81 12.34 1.47
N TRP A 108 -0.28 12.00 0.78
CA TRP A 108 -0.25 11.17 -0.41
C TRP A 108 0.61 11.79 -1.50
N PHE A 109 1.28 10.93 -2.26
CA PHE A 109 2.07 11.28 -3.43
C PHE A 109 1.82 10.20 -4.50
N ASP A 110 2.11 10.50 -5.77
CA ASP A 110 1.98 9.53 -6.85
C ASP A 110 3.06 8.44 -6.71
N PRO A 111 2.69 7.18 -6.42
CA PRO A 111 3.67 6.11 -6.24
C PRO A 111 4.46 5.79 -7.51
N CYS A 112 3.99 6.18 -8.70
CA CYS A 112 4.70 5.94 -9.95
C CYS A 112 5.96 6.79 -10.08
N GLU A 113 6.01 7.99 -9.47
CA GLU A 113 7.21 8.84 -9.44
C GLU A 113 8.40 8.15 -8.76
N LEU A 114 8.15 7.17 -7.88
CA LEU A 114 9.20 6.40 -7.21
C LEU A 114 9.81 5.30 -8.10
N LEU A 115 9.21 5.03 -9.27
CA LEU A 115 9.58 3.90 -10.12
C LEU A 115 10.41 4.28 -11.33
N GLU A 116 10.49 5.58 -11.60
CA GLU A 116 11.24 6.15 -12.72
C GLU A 116 12.74 5.80 -12.64
N THR A 117 13.41 5.81 -13.79
CA THR A 117 14.83 5.45 -13.86
C THR A 117 15.75 6.43 -13.13
N ASP A 118 15.32 7.69 -13.02
CA ASP A 118 16.00 8.76 -12.30
C ASP A 118 15.41 9.01 -10.90
N ALA A 119 14.50 8.14 -10.44
CA ALA A 119 13.93 8.21 -9.10
C ALA A 119 15.05 8.25 -8.05
N ARG A 120 14.91 9.16 -7.08
CA ARG A 120 15.87 9.32 -5.99
C ARG A 120 16.04 7.99 -5.25
N SER A 121 17.28 7.72 -4.87
CA SER A 121 17.69 6.51 -4.16
C SER A 121 18.74 6.91 -3.12
N GLU A 122 18.58 6.42 -1.90
CA GLU A 122 19.57 6.59 -0.81
C GLU A 122 20.69 5.55 -0.90
N LEU A 123 20.50 4.53 -1.73
CA LEU A 123 21.49 3.51 -2.04
C LEU A 123 22.46 4.01 -3.11
N LYS A 124 23.75 3.71 -2.92
CA LYS A 124 24.74 3.93 -3.99
C LYS A 124 24.50 2.95 -5.15
N GLU A 125 24.93 3.34 -6.34
CA GLU A 125 24.74 2.57 -7.57
C GLU A 125 25.29 1.15 -7.47
N GLU A 126 26.43 0.96 -6.81
CA GLU A 126 27.05 -0.35 -6.62
C GLU A 126 26.28 -1.27 -5.66
N PHE A 127 25.38 -0.73 -4.83
CA PHE A 127 24.62 -1.44 -3.80
C PHE A 127 23.12 -1.54 -4.10
N ARG A 128 22.68 -1.07 -5.27
CA ARG A 128 21.27 -1.11 -5.67
C ARG A 128 21.06 -1.96 -6.91
N GLU A 129 19.87 -2.52 -6.99
CA GLU A 129 19.37 -3.14 -8.20
C GLU A 129 17.93 -2.68 -8.49
N ARG A 130 17.59 -2.63 -9.77
CA ARG A 130 16.26 -2.21 -10.22
C ARG A 130 15.28 -3.36 -10.03
N GLN A 131 14.14 -3.08 -9.41
CA GLN A 131 13.06 -4.07 -9.29
C GLN A 131 12.25 -4.16 -10.59
N PRO A 132 11.58 -5.30 -10.84
CA PRO A 132 10.52 -5.36 -11.84
C PRO A 132 9.47 -4.28 -11.57
N GLY A 133 9.11 -3.54 -12.61
CA GLY A 133 8.22 -2.37 -12.51
C GLY A 133 8.89 -1.10 -12.00
N GLY A 134 10.18 -1.12 -11.68
CA GLY A 134 10.95 0.07 -11.32
C GLY A 134 11.14 0.30 -9.84
N GLY A 135 11.84 1.39 -9.55
CA GLY A 135 12.38 1.65 -8.22
C GLY A 135 13.60 0.78 -7.91
N TRP A 136 14.32 1.19 -6.86
CA TRP A 136 15.56 0.58 -6.44
C TRP A 136 15.36 -0.24 -5.17
N ARG A 137 16.07 -1.36 -5.05
CA ARG A 137 16.21 -2.08 -3.78
C ARG A 137 17.67 -2.36 -3.50
N GLN A 138 17.96 -2.62 -2.23
CA GLN A 138 19.26 -3.12 -1.84
C GLN A 138 19.51 -4.46 -2.54
N ARG A 139 20.68 -4.57 -3.17
CA ARG A 139 21.18 -5.82 -3.74
C ARG A 139 21.54 -6.82 -2.64
#